data_AF-A0AB37KGY5-F1
#
_entry.id   AF-A0AB37KGY5-F1
#
_cell.length_a   1.000
_cell.length_b   1.000
_cell.length_c   1.000
_cell.angle_alpha   90.00
_cell.angle_beta   90.00
_cell.angle_gamma   90.00
#
_symmetry.space_group_name_H-M   'P 1'
#
loop_
_entity.id
_entity.type
_entity.pdbx_description
1 polymer ?
#
loop_
_entity_poly.entity_id
_entity_poly.type
_entity_poly.pdbx_seq_one_letter_code
_entity_poly.pdbx_strand_id
1 'polypeptide(L)'
;MNAYQLKISMKGAKPPVWRRVNVPKDLTFNELHETIQRLFGWMDEHLYKFRIASQMLEILGPGVETNYLDDIFTEDHYLYEFLNEGTRFQYIYDFGDWWDHAILVEKEIEMEENYPVLIKWKGDNFAEDSGNVEGYEEIVKRSKDKKDADQKELMQWLKMQHIPFDEYYVKEQLSEIIKAHEDLDKEIEKQLDQSMLALRKTLMTKDIGELSLIEMEKSDMTYYIGFNRMDNDIVLQIYDDETAYLQGVDYVSPQASCNIFANTICVIFNEEELPNLGWNCSDGKSTIKILRTGYFPVDLNNDDALLVINILQGIEEILSQWKKPLPSYETNECLHATHNHQDWIISKQQIRLHATRDLVHLDEKEIEQIEREGVHHAGTVLCDVLSAPSPMMMNKAYDVLLLIESDTVNAKVTLPHELLGDMVQINIQILQALAQFFKENGIPDTLKVNSENMRFMLSAFCEDLGIMLLMEPFRTQFETMLLPDIDEKDIEILDTLAHLSGEEFYDFMESMDENELMAFQEFITKYLDSDDLNDIFEDSLALKKDDHGKKKFDA
;
A
#
# COMPACT_ATOMS: atom_id res chain seq x y z
N MET A 1 20.27 -16.47 -3.82
CA MET A 1 20.33 -16.15 -2.38
C MET A 1 20.55 -17.42 -1.56
N ASN A 2 21.13 -17.30 -0.36
CA ASN A 2 21.26 -18.44 0.56
C ASN A 2 19.91 -18.68 1.25
N ALA A 3 19.46 -19.93 1.29
CA ALA A 3 18.18 -20.34 1.86
C ALA A 3 18.34 -21.56 2.79
N TYR A 4 17.34 -21.77 3.66
CA TYR A 4 17.17 -22.98 4.45
C TYR A 4 16.07 -23.85 3.85
N GLN A 5 16.34 -25.13 3.62
CA GLN A 5 15.26 -26.11 3.43
C GLN A 5 14.74 -26.57 4.79
N LEU A 6 13.55 -26.14 5.15
CA LEU A 6 12.87 -26.51 6.38
C LEU A 6 11.92 -27.68 6.15
N LYS A 7 11.85 -28.58 7.13
CA LYS A 7 10.76 -29.53 7.28
C LYS A 7 9.97 -29.21 8.54
N ILE A 8 8.70 -28.86 8.35
CA ILE A 8 7.76 -28.42 9.38
C ILE A 8 6.74 -29.54 9.57
N SER A 9 6.67 -30.13 10.76
CA SER A 9 5.85 -31.31 11.05
C SER A 9 4.91 -31.05 12.22
N MET A 10 3.61 -31.30 12.02
CA MET A 10 2.63 -31.24 13.11
C MET A 10 2.86 -32.40 14.08
N LYS A 11 3.13 -32.09 15.35
CA LYS A 11 3.37 -33.10 16.37
C LYS A 11 2.06 -33.77 16.77
N GLY A 12 2.11 -35.07 17.01
CA GLY A 12 0.92 -35.86 17.41
C GLY A 12 0.09 -36.42 16.26
N ALA A 13 0.14 -35.80 15.07
CA ALA A 13 -0.67 -36.18 13.90
C ALA A 13 -0.46 -37.62 13.41
N LYS A 14 -1.55 -38.38 13.22
CA LYS A 14 -1.53 -39.75 12.66
C LYS A 14 -2.67 -39.94 11.63
N PRO A 15 -2.37 -39.98 10.32
CA PRO A 15 -1.06 -40.05 9.68
C PRO A 15 -0.25 -38.74 9.78
N PRO A 16 1.08 -38.78 9.55
CA PRO A 16 1.91 -37.58 9.67
C PRO A 16 1.49 -36.47 8.70
N VAL A 17 1.28 -35.26 9.24
CA VAL A 17 1.06 -34.03 8.49
C VAL A 17 2.34 -33.18 8.53
N TRP A 18 2.87 -32.82 7.38
CA TRP A 18 4.09 -32.01 7.28
C TRP A 18 4.18 -31.24 5.96
N ARG A 19 5.01 -30.20 5.97
CA ARG A 19 5.38 -29.35 4.84
C ARG A 19 6.91 -29.25 4.76
N ARG A 20 7.44 -29.22 3.55
CA ARG A 20 8.84 -28.94 3.26
C ARG A 20 8.87 -27.71 2.40
N VAL A 21 9.49 -26.67 2.92
CA VAL A 21 9.55 -25.33 2.34
C VAL A 21 11.01 -24.91 2.31
N ASN A 22 11.41 -24.24 1.25
CA ASN A 22 12.67 -23.53 1.23
C ASN A 22 12.38 -22.07 1.60
N VAL A 23 13.14 -21.49 2.52
CA VAL A 23 12.95 -20.10 2.97
C VAL A 23 14.27 -19.32 2.85
N PRO A 24 14.26 -18.06 2.42
CA PRO A 24 15.43 -17.19 2.52
C PRO A 24 16.00 -17.16 3.95
N LYS A 25 17.32 -17.16 4.10
CA LYS A 25 17.96 -17.17 5.43
C LYS A 25 17.75 -15.87 6.21
N ASP A 26 17.45 -14.81 5.50
CA ASP A 26 17.22 -13.44 5.96
C ASP A 26 15.73 -13.12 6.10
N LEU A 27 14.86 -14.13 6.12
CA LEU A 27 13.55 -13.94 6.74
C LEU A 27 13.72 -13.65 8.23
N THR A 28 12.78 -12.91 8.79
CA THR A 28 12.54 -12.76 10.21
C THR A 28 11.75 -13.96 10.75
N PHE A 29 11.67 -14.08 12.07
CA PHE A 29 10.79 -15.07 12.68
C PHE A 29 9.31 -14.72 12.50
N ASN A 30 8.96 -13.44 12.32
CA ASN A 30 7.60 -13.03 11.94
C ASN A 30 7.23 -13.55 10.55
N GLU A 31 8.09 -13.33 9.54
CA GLU A 31 7.84 -13.83 8.19
C GLU A 31 7.83 -15.38 8.15
N LEU A 32 8.62 -16.04 9.01
CA LEU A 32 8.53 -17.49 9.18
C LEU A 32 7.21 -17.91 9.84
N HIS A 33 6.67 -17.13 10.77
CA HIS A 33 5.34 -17.35 11.35
C HIS A 33 4.25 -17.25 10.28
N GLU A 34 4.23 -16.17 9.50
CA GLU A 34 3.30 -16.02 8.36
C GLU A 34 3.42 -17.18 7.36
N THR A 35 4.66 -17.60 7.07
CA THR A 35 4.94 -18.76 6.21
C THR A 35 4.26 -20.01 6.76
N ILE A 36 4.34 -20.26 8.07
CA ILE A 36 3.72 -21.42 8.71
C ILE A 36 2.19 -21.31 8.68
N GLN A 37 1.62 -20.13 8.97
CA GLN A 37 0.17 -19.90 8.91
C GLN A 37 -0.38 -20.27 7.52
N ARG A 38 0.21 -19.73 6.45
CA ARG A 38 -0.20 -20.02 5.06
C ARG A 38 -0.01 -21.49 4.67
N LEU A 39 1.07 -22.12 5.15
CA LEU A 39 1.36 -23.55 4.89
C LEU A 39 0.33 -24.52 5.50
N PHE A 40 -0.34 -24.11 6.59
CA PHE A 40 -1.30 -24.93 7.34
C PHE A 40 -2.74 -24.41 7.26
N GLY A 41 -2.98 -23.29 6.57
CA GLY A 41 -4.32 -22.74 6.33
C GLY A 41 -4.98 -22.19 7.59
N TRP A 42 -4.20 -21.47 8.39
CA TRP A 42 -4.65 -20.82 9.63
C TRP A 42 -4.77 -19.30 9.48
N MET A 43 -5.46 -18.68 10.41
CA MET A 43 -5.97 -17.31 10.32
C MET A 43 -5.21 -16.29 11.15
N ASP A 44 -4.15 -16.70 11.85
CA ASP A 44 -3.34 -15.84 12.68
C ASP A 44 -4.09 -15.09 13.81
N GLU A 45 -5.08 -15.74 14.41
CA GLU A 45 -5.93 -15.15 15.47
C GLU A 45 -5.36 -15.29 16.89
N HIS A 46 -4.24 -16.01 17.05
CA HIS A 46 -3.70 -16.41 18.35
C HIS A 46 -2.22 -16.13 18.54
N LEU A 47 -1.81 -16.07 19.81
CA LEU A 47 -0.41 -15.91 20.20
C LEU A 47 0.46 -17.09 19.75
N TYR A 48 1.72 -16.77 19.41
CA TYR A 48 2.70 -17.75 18.97
C TYR A 48 4.08 -17.53 19.59
N LYS A 49 4.91 -18.56 19.53
CA LYS A 49 6.34 -18.44 19.82
C LYS A 49 7.18 -19.50 19.12
N PHE A 50 8.46 -19.21 18.94
CA PHE A 50 9.46 -20.19 18.59
C PHE A 50 10.33 -20.55 19.78
N ARG A 51 10.79 -21.80 19.83
CA ARG A 51 11.67 -22.30 20.87
C ARG A 51 12.83 -23.11 20.30
N ILE A 52 14.06 -22.66 20.55
CA ILE A 52 15.29 -23.35 20.15
C ILE A 52 15.95 -23.94 21.39
N ALA A 53 15.47 -25.10 21.83
CA ALA A 53 15.89 -25.72 23.09
C ALA A 53 17.40 -25.99 23.18
N SER A 54 18.08 -26.25 22.05
CA SER A 54 19.54 -26.45 22.03
C SER A 54 20.34 -25.21 22.41
N GLN A 55 19.73 -24.03 22.30
CA GLN A 55 20.34 -22.74 22.60
C GLN A 55 19.73 -22.08 23.84
N MET A 56 18.77 -22.75 24.51
CA MET A 56 18.01 -22.20 25.64
C MET A 56 17.42 -20.82 25.34
N LEU A 57 16.81 -20.66 24.16
CA LEU A 57 16.19 -19.39 23.76
C LEU A 57 14.76 -19.57 23.25
N GLU A 58 13.96 -18.52 23.45
CA GLU A 58 12.62 -18.34 22.90
C GLU A 58 12.55 -17.05 22.07
N ILE A 59 11.77 -17.10 20.99
CA ILE A 59 11.47 -15.94 20.14
C ILE A 59 9.97 -15.75 20.20
N LEU A 60 9.55 -14.60 20.69
CA LEU A 60 8.17 -14.35 21.08
C LEU A 60 7.42 -13.58 20.00
N GLY A 61 6.18 -14.02 19.74
CA GLY A 61 5.17 -13.28 18.99
C GLY A 61 4.70 -12.00 19.70
N PRO A 62 3.91 -11.13 19.06
CA PRO A 62 3.49 -9.87 19.65
C PRO A 62 2.57 -10.14 20.85
N GLY A 63 2.75 -9.37 21.93
CA GLY A 63 1.92 -9.51 23.14
C GLY A 63 2.16 -10.76 23.98
N VAL A 64 3.18 -11.57 23.67
CA VAL A 64 3.57 -12.72 24.49
C VAL A 64 4.49 -12.29 25.62
N GLU A 65 4.05 -12.53 26.86
CA GLU A 65 4.89 -12.44 28.05
C GLU A 65 5.30 -13.83 28.54
N THR A 66 6.56 -13.98 28.96
CA THR A 66 7.09 -15.25 29.46
C THR A 66 7.93 -15.08 30.71
N ASN A 67 7.87 -16.06 31.61
CA ASN A 67 8.63 -16.10 32.86
C ASN A 67 9.69 -17.22 32.85
N TYR A 68 10.06 -17.74 31.68
CA TYR A 68 11.09 -18.77 31.55
C TYR A 68 12.50 -18.19 31.75
N LEU A 69 13.46 -19.07 32.05
CA LEU A 69 14.88 -18.74 32.23
C LEU A 69 15.67 -18.75 30.91
N ASP A 70 14.98 -18.88 29.78
CA ASP A 70 15.57 -18.92 28.43
C ASP A 70 15.88 -17.47 27.98
N ASP A 71 16.85 -17.28 27.08
CA ASP A 71 17.10 -15.98 26.45
C ASP A 71 15.90 -15.61 25.56
N ILE A 72 15.46 -14.35 25.62
CA ILE A 72 14.22 -13.88 24.98
C ILE A 72 14.54 -12.87 23.89
N PHE A 73 14.02 -13.11 22.69
CA PHE A 73 14.10 -12.22 21.53
C PHE A 73 12.69 -11.96 20.94
N THR A 74 12.54 -10.89 20.17
CA THR A 74 11.33 -10.61 19.40
C THR A 74 11.40 -11.29 18.03
N GLU A 75 10.23 -11.49 17.41
CA GLU A 75 10.06 -12.05 16.07
C GLU A 75 10.75 -11.31 14.92
N ASP A 76 11.13 -10.04 15.12
CA ASP A 76 11.80 -9.20 14.09
C ASP A 76 13.24 -9.64 13.78
N HIS A 77 13.78 -10.56 14.57
CA HIS A 77 15.12 -11.09 14.38
C HIS A 77 15.20 -12.04 13.18
N TYR A 78 16.35 -12.05 12.49
CA TYR A 78 16.54 -12.86 11.28
C TYR A 78 16.86 -14.33 11.58
N LEU A 79 16.40 -15.24 10.72
CA LEU A 79 16.63 -16.68 10.85
C LEU A 79 18.13 -17.03 10.86
N TYR A 80 18.97 -16.35 10.05
CA TYR A 80 20.40 -16.64 9.98
C TYR A 80 21.16 -16.37 11.29
N GLU A 81 20.62 -15.54 12.18
CA GLU A 81 21.24 -15.23 13.47
C GLU A 81 21.21 -16.45 14.40
N PHE A 82 20.22 -17.34 14.24
CA PHE A 82 19.93 -18.43 15.18
C PHE A 82 19.98 -19.83 14.54
N LEU A 83 19.73 -19.94 13.24
CA LEU A 83 19.59 -21.21 12.54
C LEU A 83 20.86 -21.58 11.77
N ASN A 84 21.05 -22.89 11.58
CA ASN A 84 22.08 -23.49 10.74
C ASN A 84 21.59 -24.88 10.31
N GLU A 85 22.26 -25.49 9.32
CA GLU A 85 21.97 -26.87 8.92
C GLU A 85 21.97 -27.83 10.13
N GLY A 86 20.87 -28.55 10.33
CA GLY A 86 20.69 -29.49 11.43
C GLY A 86 19.99 -28.90 12.67
N THR A 87 19.78 -27.58 12.74
CA THR A 87 19.02 -26.96 13.83
C THR A 87 17.60 -27.53 13.92
N ARG A 88 17.19 -27.85 15.15
CA ARG A 88 15.83 -28.29 15.48
C ARG A 88 15.22 -27.30 16.45
N PHE A 89 14.00 -26.87 16.13
CA PHE A 89 13.27 -25.91 16.94
C PHE A 89 11.77 -26.18 16.85
N GLN A 90 11.02 -25.52 17.70
CA GLN A 90 9.57 -25.64 17.77
C GLN A 90 8.93 -24.32 17.40
N TYR A 91 7.77 -24.40 16.75
CA TYR A 91 6.84 -23.30 16.59
C TYR A 91 5.54 -23.70 17.29
N ILE A 92 5.13 -22.93 18.28
CA ILE A 92 3.95 -23.18 19.11
C ILE A 92 2.97 -22.07 18.82
N TYR A 93 1.77 -22.44 18.38
CA TYR A 93 0.70 -21.53 18.01
C TYR A 93 -0.57 -21.87 18.80
N ASP A 94 -1.31 -20.84 19.20
CA ASP A 94 -2.46 -20.91 20.09
C ASP A 94 -2.09 -21.54 21.44
N PHE A 95 -1.92 -20.71 22.47
CA PHE A 95 -1.55 -21.21 23.80
C PHE A 95 -2.71 -21.91 24.54
N GLY A 96 -3.94 -21.82 24.00
CA GLY A 96 -5.09 -22.59 24.43
C GLY A 96 -5.04 -24.02 23.88
N ASP A 97 -5.06 -24.17 22.55
CA ASP A 97 -5.05 -25.48 21.90
C ASP A 97 -3.67 -26.14 21.92
N TRP A 98 -2.60 -25.35 21.91
CA TRP A 98 -1.21 -25.79 21.91
C TRP A 98 -0.79 -26.54 20.65
N TRP A 99 -0.91 -25.90 19.49
CA TRP A 99 -0.45 -26.49 18.25
C TRP A 99 1.08 -26.47 18.15
N ASP A 100 1.70 -27.64 18.36
CA ASP A 100 3.16 -27.82 18.40
C ASP A 100 3.69 -28.34 17.06
N HIS A 101 4.45 -27.48 16.37
CA HIS A 101 5.17 -27.84 15.16
C HIS A 101 6.64 -28.10 15.47
N ALA A 102 7.11 -29.28 15.07
CA ALA A 102 8.54 -29.60 15.06
C ALA A 102 9.16 -29.17 13.73
N ILE A 103 10.15 -28.29 13.79
CA ILE A 103 10.87 -27.78 12.62
C ILE A 103 12.31 -28.30 12.62
N LEU A 104 12.77 -28.76 11.45
CA LEU A 104 14.15 -29.16 11.20
C LEU A 104 14.68 -28.39 9.99
N VAL A 105 15.83 -27.73 10.16
CA VAL A 105 16.66 -27.24 9.05
C VAL A 105 17.36 -28.46 8.43
N GLU A 106 16.86 -28.95 7.31
CA GLU A 106 17.38 -30.17 6.67
C GLU A 106 18.70 -29.92 5.94
N LYS A 107 18.84 -28.75 5.32
CA LYS A 107 20.05 -28.33 4.58
C LYS A 107 20.03 -26.83 4.29
N GLU A 108 21.22 -26.29 4.07
CA GLU A 108 21.41 -24.98 3.44
C GLU A 108 21.51 -25.15 1.92
N ILE A 109 20.85 -24.25 1.16
CA ILE A 109 20.80 -24.31 -0.30
C ILE A 109 20.95 -22.91 -0.90
N GLU A 110 21.17 -22.88 -2.21
CA GLU A 110 20.94 -21.68 -3.01
C GLU A 110 19.56 -21.75 -3.66
N MET A 111 18.92 -20.59 -3.76
CA MET A 111 17.58 -20.37 -4.32
C MET A 111 17.59 -19.07 -5.14
N GLU A 112 16.79 -19.00 -6.20
CA GLU A 112 16.62 -17.78 -7.01
C GLU A 112 15.51 -16.88 -6.46
N GLU A 113 14.44 -17.49 -5.94
CA GLU A 113 13.30 -16.84 -5.33
C GLU A 113 13.68 -16.13 -4.01
N ASN A 114 13.08 -14.95 -3.79
CA ASN A 114 13.23 -14.16 -2.57
C ASN A 114 12.04 -14.32 -1.60
N TYR A 115 11.28 -15.40 -1.76
CA TYR A 115 10.09 -15.73 -0.98
C TYR A 115 10.10 -17.24 -0.63
N PRO A 116 9.31 -17.68 0.37
CA PRO A 116 9.17 -19.09 0.72
C PRO A 116 8.66 -19.96 -0.44
N VAL A 117 9.33 -21.05 -0.76
CA VAL A 117 8.90 -21.97 -1.84
C VAL A 117 8.52 -23.33 -1.27
N LEU A 118 7.25 -23.72 -1.41
CA LEU A 118 6.77 -25.05 -1.04
C LEU A 118 7.37 -26.10 -1.99
N ILE A 119 8.13 -27.05 -1.42
CA ILE A 119 8.82 -28.12 -2.17
C ILE A 119 8.05 -29.43 -2.14
N LYS A 120 7.50 -29.78 -0.98
CA LYS A 120 6.80 -31.05 -0.79
C LYS A 120 5.92 -31.02 0.44
N TRP A 121 4.85 -31.78 0.44
CA TRP A 121 3.93 -31.86 1.57
C TRP A 121 3.37 -33.27 1.75
N LYS A 122 2.72 -33.50 2.88
CA LYS A 122 1.91 -34.68 3.15
C LYS A 122 0.83 -34.35 4.18
N GLY A 123 -0.37 -34.88 3.96
CA GLY A 123 -1.47 -34.79 4.91
C GLY A 123 -2.20 -33.45 4.81
N ASP A 124 -3.50 -33.51 5.09
CA ASP A 124 -4.41 -32.37 5.07
C ASP A 124 -4.19 -31.45 6.28
N ASN A 125 -4.75 -30.23 6.24
CA ASN A 125 -4.71 -29.27 7.34
C ASN A 125 -5.60 -29.72 8.51
N PHE A 126 -5.31 -29.20 9.69
CA PHE A 126 -6.21 -29.27 10.85
C PHE A 126 -7.00 -27.96 10.92
N ALA A 127 -8.29 -28.04 11.26
CA ALA A 127 -9.08 -26.83 11.50
C ALA A 127 -8.56 -26.13 12.76
N GLU A 128 -8.42 -24.81 12.68
CA GLU A 128 -8.14 -23.97 13.84
C GLU A 128 -9.27 -24.10 14.88
N ASP A 129 -8.97 -23.78 16.15
CA ASP A 129 -9.89 -23.90 17.29
C ASP A 129 -10.53 -25.29 17.52
N SER A 130 -9.87 -26.35 17.06
CA SER A 130 -10.39 -27.72 17.16
C SER A 130 -9.97 -28.46 18.42
N GLY A 131 -9.26 -27.82 19.35
CA GLY A 131 -8.76 -28.43 20.57
C GLY A 131 -7.56 -29.33 20.30
N ASN A 132 -6.62 -28.87 19.47
CA ASN A 132 -5.43 -29.59 18.96
C ASN A 132 -5.71 -30.81 18.07
N VAL A 133 -4.65 -31.56 17.72
CA VAL A 133 -4.71 -32.75 16.88
C VAL A 133 -5.71 -33.79 17.40
N GLU A 134 -5.69 -34.10 18.70
CA GLU A 134 -6.60 -35.10 19.28
C GLU A 134 -8.04 -34.60 19.28
N GLY A 135 -8.26 -33.31 19.55
CA GLY A 135 -9.57 -32.67 19.48
C GLY A 135 -10.14 -32.71 18.07
N TYR A 136 -9.37 -32.31 17.07
CA TYR A 136 -9.75 -32.39 15.66
C TYR A 136 -10.09 -33.83 15.24
N GLU A 137 -9.25 -34.80 15.60
CA GLU A 137 -9.48 -36.21 15.26
C GLU A 137 -10.79 -36.74 15.88
N GLU A 138 -11.12 -36.32 17.11
CA GLU A 138 -12.39 -36.67 17.75
C GLU A 138 -13.58 -35.97 17.08
N ILE A 139 -13.46 -34.69 16.71
CA ILE A 139 -14.49 -33.96 15.95
C ILE A 139 -14.77 -34.67 14.61
N VAL A 140 -13.73 -35.04 13.86
CA VAL A 140 -13.83 -35.76 12.58
C VAL A 140 -14.46 -37.15 12.76
N LYS A 141 -14.15 -37.83 13.84
CA LYS A 141 -14.71 -39.15 14.15
C LYS A 141 -16.19 -39.06 14.50
N ARG A 142 -16.57 -38.12 15.39
CA ARG A 142 -17.95 -37.88 15.81
C ARG A 142 -18.82 -37.37 14.66
N SER A 143 -18.30 -36.50 13.80
CA SER A 143 -19.03 -36.00 12.62
C SER A 143 -19.35 -37.11 11.60
N LYS A 144 -18.69 -38.27 11.66
CA LYS A 144 -18.97 -39.44 10.82
C LYS A 144 -19.89 -40.47 11.50
N ASP A 145 -20.08 -40.40 12.82
CA ASP A 145 -20.95 -41.32 13.55
C ASP A 145 -22.41 -40.85 13.51
N LYS A 146 -23.22 -41.52 12.68
CA LYS A 146 -24.67 -41.23 12.54
C LYS A 146 -25.48 -41.39 13.84
N LYS A 147 -24.91 -41.96 14.90
CA LYS A 147 -25.55 -42.12 16.21
C LYS A 147 -25.16 -41.03 17.21
N ASP A 148 -24.15 -40.21 16.90
CA ASP A 148 -23.76 -39.09 17.75
C ASP A 148 -24.85 -38.02 17.72
N ALA A 149 -25.19 -37.49 18.90
CA ALA A 149 -26.24 -36.47 19.03
C ALA A 149 -25.87 -35.17 18.31
N ASP A 150 -24.58 -34.85 18.23
CA ASP A 150 -24.06 -33.60 17.69
C ASP A 150 -23.49 -33.79 16.26
N GLN A 151 -23.67 -34.97 15.66
CA GLN A 151 -23.08 -35.34 14.36
C GLN A 151 -23.26 -34.28 13.28
N LYS A 152 -24.47 -33.73 13.16
CA LYS A 152 -24.80 -32.75 12.12
C LYS A 152 -24.13 -31.40 12.37
N GLU A 153 -24.08 -30.98 13.62
CA GLU A 153 -23.47 -29.73 14.03
C GLU A 153 -21.95 -29.79 13.82
N LEU A 154 -21.30 -30.87 14.27
CA LEU A 154 -19.87 -31.09 14.05
C LEU A 154 -19.52 -31.18 12.56
N MET A 155 -20.38 -31.80 11.75
CA MET A 155 -20.20 -31.84 10.29
C MET A 155 -20.32 -30.44 9.67
N GLN A 156 -21.23 -29.60 10.16
CA GLN A 156 -21.37 -28.21 9.69
C GLN A 156 -20.19 -27.35 10.14
N TRP A 157 -19.75 -27.49 11.39
CA TRP A 157 -18.58 -26.83 11.94
C TRP A 157 -17.33 -27.14 11.11
N LEU A 158 -17.08 -28.42 10.81
CA LEU A 158 -15.96 -28.82 9.95
C LEU A 158 -16.04 -28.18 8.57
N LYS A 159 -17.23 -28.06 7.96
CA LYS A 159 -17.37 -27.41 6.65
C LYS A 159 -17.05 -25.92 6.67
N MET A 160 -17.19 -25.26 7.82
CA MET A 160 -16.93 -23.84 7.97
C MET A 160 -15.47 -23.57 8.36
N GLN A 161 -14.90 -24.41 9.23
CA GLN A 161 -13.60 -24.16 9.85
C GLN A 161 -12.44 -24.93 9.22
N HIS A 162 -12.70 -26.03 8.52
CA HIS A 162 -11.63 -26.81 7.89
C HIS A 162 -11.33 -26.26 6.50
N ILE A 163 -10.17 -25.62 6.36
CA ILE A 163 -9.60 -25.24 5.06
C ILE A 163 -8.74 -26.40 4.54
N PRO A 164 -9.17 -27.11 3.48
CA PRO A 164 -8.39 -28.21 2.94
C PRO A 164 -7.06 -27.71 2.39
N PHE A 165 -6.02 -28.53 2.51
CA PHE A 165 -4.73 -28.20 1.91
C PHE A 165 -4.83 -28.21 0.38
N ASP A 166 -4.56 -27.06 -0.23
CA ASP A 166 -4.44 -26.89 -1.68
C ASP A 166 -3.03 -26.41 -2.03
N GLU A 167 -2.31 -27.20 -2.83
CA GLU A 167 -0.92 -26.89 -3.18
C GLU A 167 -0.79 -25.63 -4.04
N TYR A 168 -1.75 -25.38 -4.93
CA TYR A 168 -1.72 -24.23 -5.82
C TYR A 168 -1.94 -22.96 -4.99
N TYR A 169 -3.00 -22.95 -4.18
CA TYR A 169 -3.31 -21.83 -3.30
C TYR A 169 -2.16 -21.52 -2.34
N VAL A 170 -1.57 -22.55 -1.72
CA VAL A 170 -0.45 -22.34 -0.80
C VAL A 170 0.77 -21.76 -1.52
N LYS A 171 1.06 -22.17 -2.76
CA LYS A 171 2.18 -21.60 -3.52
C LYS A 171 1.96 -20.14 -3.87
N GLU A 172 0.75 -19.79 -4.28
CA GLU A 172 0.33 -18.41 -4.55
C GLU A 172 0.46 -17.56 -3.29
N GLN A 173 -0.10 -18.02 -2.17
CA GLN A 173 -0.03 -17.33 -0.89
C GLN A 173 1.41 -17.18 -0.38
N LEU A 174 2.29 -18.17 -0.55
CA LEU A 174 3.69 -18.00 -0.17
C LEU A 174 4.43 -17.01 -1.07
N SER A 175 4.02 -16.86 -2.32
CA SER A 175 4.58 -15.87 -3.24
C SER A 175 4.18 -14.44 -2.91
N GLU A 176 3.26 -14.21 -1.98
CA GLU A 176 2.92 -12.88 -1.45
C GLU A 176 3.76 -12.51 -0.23
N ILE A 177 4.40 -13.49 0.43
CA ILE A 177 5.48 -13.25 1.41
C ILE A 177 6.77 -12.94 0.62
N ILE A 178 6.67 -12.00 -0.33
CA ILE A 178 7.81 -11.38 -0.98
C ILE A 178 8.38 -10.43 0.05
N LYS A 179 9.66 -10.59 0.36
CA LYS A 179 10.39 -9.54 1.06
C LYS A 179 10.21 -8.24 0.27
N ALA A 180 9.59 -7.22 0.88
CA ALA A 180 9.74 -5.85 0.42
C ALA A 180 11.25 -5.64 0.19
N HIS A 181 11.61 -5.26 -1.03
CA HIS A 181 12.92 -5.52 -1.64
C HIS A 181 14.12 -5.46 -0.69
N GLU A 182 15.07 -6.39 -0.88
CA GLU A 182 16.41 -6.30 -0.28
C GLU A 182 16.93 -4.86 -0.39
N ASP A 183 17.60 -4.37 0.66
CA ASP A 183 18.47 -3.21 0.53
C ASP A 183 19.29 -3.38 -0.75
N LEU A 184 19.27 -2.35 -1.59
CA LEU A 184 20.01 -2.38 -2.84
C LEU A 184 21.45 -2.82 -2.59
N ASP A 185 22.02 -3.59 -3.53
CA ASP A 185 23.45 -3.87 -3.52
C ASP A 185 24.18 -2.54 -3.38
N LYS A 186 25.15 -2.46 -2.45
CA LYS A 186 25.78 -1.18 -2.09
C LYS A 186 26.38 -0.43 -3.27
N GLU A 187 26.83 -1.14 -4.31
CA GLU A 187 27.35 -0.48 -5.51
C GLU A 187 26.22 0.01 -6.44
N ILE A 188 25.08 -0.71 -6.50
CA ILE A 188 23.88 -0.27 -7.21
C ILE A 188 23.25 0.93 -6.49
N GLU A 189 23.08 0.84 -5.18
CA GLU A 189 22.58 1.92 -4.32
C GLU A 189 23.36 3.21 -4.53
N LYS A 190 24.70 3.12 -4.52
CA LYS A 190 25.59 4.24 -4.76
C LYS A 190 25.47 4.82 -6.18
N GLN A 191 25.24 3.99 -7.19
CA GLN A 191 25.02 4.46 -8.56
C GLN A 191 23.66 5.15 -8.71
N LEU A 192 22.62 4.63 -8.05
CA LEU A 192 21.30 5.24 -7.99
C LEU A 192 21.36 6.60 -7.30
N ASP A 193 22.00 6.66 -6.13
CA ASP A 193 22.25 7.89 -5.38
C ASP A 193 22.96 8.95 -6.23
N GLN A 194 24.05 8.58 -6.90
CA GLN A 194 24.78 9.50 -7.79
C GLN A 194 23.92 10.01 -8.95
N SER A 195 23.10 9.14 -9.54
CA SER A 195 22.22 9.50 -10.67
C SER A 195 21.10 10.45 -10.22
N MET A 196 20.51 10.19 -9.04
CA MET A 196 19.52 11.07 -8.41
C MET A 196 20.09 12.46 -8.09
N LEU A 197 21.26 12.52 -7.46
CA LEU A 197 21.94 13.79 -7.14
C LEU A 197 22.30 14.59 -8.39
N ALA A 198 22.79 13.92 -9.44
CA ALA A 198 23.13 14.55 -10.71
C ALA A 198 21.88 15.14 -11.38
N LEU A 199 20.80 14.35 -11.48
CA LEU A 199 19.55 14.78 -12.07
C LEU A 199 18.94 15.96 -11.30
N ARG A 200 18.86 15.88 -9.96
CA ARG A 200 18.37 16.97 -9.10
C ARG A 200 19.14 18.26 -9.37
N LYS A 201 20.47 18.18 -9.36
CA LYS A 201 21.32 19.34 -9.63
C LYS A 201 21.04 19.95 -11.00
N THR A 202 20.86 19.12 -12.03
CA THR A 202 20.55 19.59 -13.38
C THR A 202 19.17 20.26 -13.41
N LEU A 203 18.13 19.64 -12.84
CA LEU A 203 16.76 20.16 -12.79
C LEU A 203 16.65 21.50 -12.06
N MET A 204 17.35 21.67 -10.94
CA MET A 204 17.36 22.92 -10.17
C MET A 204 17.96 24.12 -10.93
N THR A 205 18.65 23.87 -12.06
CA THR A 205 19.14 24.93 -12.96
C THR A 205 18.21 25.23 -14.13
N LYS A 206 17.11 24.49 -14.28
CA LYS A 206 16.17 24.60 -15.40
C LYS A 206 14.95 25.42 -15.03
N ASP A 207 14.45 26.09 -16.06
CA ASP A 207 13.12 26.67 -16.06
C ASP A 207 12.15 25.59 -16.58
N ILE A 208 11.44 24.98 -15.64
CA ILE A 208 10.48 23.89 -15.86
C ILE A 208 9.10 24.48 -15.56
N GLY A 209 8.21 24.49 -16.56
CA GLY A 209 6.82 24.90 -16.35
C GLY A 209 6.05 23.88 -15.52
N GLU A 210 4.87 24.26 -15.04
CA GLU A 210 4.04 23.46 -14.11
C GLU A 210 3.84 22.01 -14.56
N LEU A 211 3.58 21.78 -15.85
CA LEU A 211 3.48 20.44 -16.43
C LEU A 211 4.32 20.36 -17.72
N SER A 212 5.40 19.58 -17.72
CA SER A 212 6.29 19.40 -18.88
C SER A 212 6.40 17.92 -19.28
N LEU A 213 6.68 17.63 -20.55
CA LEU A 213 6.82 16.27 -21.08
C LEU A 213 8.11 16.11 -21.90
N ILE A 214 8.82 15.01 -21.65
CA ILE A 214 9.86 14.49 -22.53
C ILE A 214 9.45 13.12 -23.04
N GLU A 215 9.43 12.94 -24.35
CA GLU A 215 9.39 11.65 -25.01
C GLU A 215 10.83 11.22 -25.33
N MET A 216 11.28 10.13 -24.72
CA MET A 216 12.66 9.65 -24.77
C MET A 216 12.71 8.28 -25.46
N GLU A 217 13.20 8.25 -26.69
CA GLU A 217 13.45 7.00 -27.42
C GLU A 217 14.88 6.54 -27.19
N LYS A 218 15.02 5.38 -26.53
CA LYS A 218 16.30 4.75 -26.26
C LYS A 218 16.24 3.27 -26.64
N SER A 219 17.01 2.90 -27.66
CA SER A 219 16.98 1.55 -28.25
C SER A 219 15.60 1.25 -28.87
N ASP A 220 14.93 0.16 -28.48
CA ASP A 220 13.60 -0.23 -28.98
C ASP A 220 12.47 0.19 -28.03
N MET A 221 12.76 1.05 -27.03
CA MET A 221 11.79 1.52 -26.04
C MET A 221 11.62 3.04 -26.12
N THR A 222 10.38 3.49 -25.92
CA THR A 222 10.01 4.91 -25.79
C THR A 222 9.50 5.14 -24.37
N TYR A 223 10.13 6.04 -23.64
CA TYR A 223 9.70 6.45 -22.31
C TYR A 223 9.02 7.81 -22.37
N TYR A 224 7.94 7.97 -21.61
CA TYR A 224 7.21 9.23 -21.47
C TYR A 224 7.48 9.76 -20.06
N ILE A 225 8.09 10.93 -19.97
CA ILE A 225 8.59 11.49 -18.72
C ILE A 225 7.85 12.78 -18.43
N GLY A 226 6.91 12.70 -17.48
CA GLY A 226 6.12 13.84 -17.00
C GLY A 226 6.83 14.54 -15.85
N PHE A 227 6.88 15.87 -15.91
CA PHE A 227 7.39 16.72 -14.84
C PHE A 227 6.25 17.56 -14.29
N ASN A 228 6.08 17.53 -12.97
CA ASN A 228 5.23 18.44 -12.24
C ASN A 228 6.08 19.25 -11.27
N ARG A 229 5.94 20.58 -11.30
CA ARG A 229 6.64 21.48 -10.39
C ARG A 229 5.64 22.24 -9.53
N MET A 230 5.79 22.10 -8.22
CA MET A 230 5.06 22.87 -7.21
C MET A 230 6.11 23.64 -6.39
N ASP A 231 6.16 24.97 -6.57
CA ASP A 231 7.19 25.83 -5.99
C ASP A 231 8.63 25.37 -6.29
N ASN A 232 9.35 24.87 -5.28
CA ASN A 232 10.71 24.35 -5.41
C ASN A 232 10.76 22.81 -5.48
N ASP A 233 9.63 22.14 -5.27
CA ASP A 233 9.51 20.70 -5.33
C ASP A 233 9.24 20.25 -6.77
N ILE A 234 9.88 19.14 -7.15
CA ILE A 234 9.74 18.56 -8.48
C ILE A 234 9.35 17.10 -8.32
N VAL A 235 8.20 16.75 -8.87
CA VAL A 235 7.76 15.37 -9.04
C VAL A 235 7.95 14.97 -10.49
N LEU A 236 8.61 13.87 -10.69
CA LEU A 236 8.90 13.28 -11.99
C LEU A 236 8.25 11.90 -12.05
N GLN A 237 7.50 11.62 -13.11
CA GLN A 237 6.91 10.31 -13.35
C GLN A 237 7.37 9.77 -14.70
N ILE A 238 7.87 8.54 -14.69
CA ILE A 238 8.42 7.86 -15.87
C ILE A 238 7.49 6.70 -16.23
N TYR A 239 7.01 6.72 -17.46
CA TYR A 239 6.14 5.70 -18.03
C TYR A 239 6.85 5.01 -19.19
N ASP A 240 6.63 3.72 -19.33
CA ASP A 240 7.19 2.85 -20.37
C ASP A 240 6.36 2.82 -21.66
N ASP A 241 5.13 3.36 -21.62
CA ASP A 241 4.31 3.56 -22.81
C ASP A 241 3.37 4.79 -22.71
N GLU A 242 2.81 5.14 -23.87
CA GLU A 242 1.95 6.31 -24.07
C GLU A 242 0.62 6.24 -23.31
N THR A 243 0.03 5.04 -23.26
CA THR A 243 -1.27 4.80 -22.63
C THR A 243 -1.13 4.91 -21.13
N ALA A 244 -0.07 4.33 -20.55
CA ALA A 244 0.27 4.47 -19.13
C ALA A 244 0.48 5.95 -18.74
N TYR A 245 1.21 6.72 -19.56
CA TYR A 245 1.39 8.15 -19.33
C TYR A 245 0.05 8.91 -19.30
N LEU A 246 -0.83 8.67 -20.27
CA LEU A 246 -2.12 9.35 -20.32
C LEU A 246 -3.02 8.95 -19.15
N GLN A 247 -3.01 7.68 -18.75
CA GLN A 247 -3.73 7.23 -17.55
C GLN A 247 -3.19 7.92 -16.29
N GLY A 248 -1.88 8.13 -16.21
CA GLY A 248 -1.26 8.74 -15.05
C GLY A 248 -1.43 10.25 -14.96
N VAL A 249 -1.28 10.98 -16.07
CA VAL A 249 -1.46 12.45 -16.09
C VAL A 249 -2.91 12.88 -15.90
N ASP A 250 -3.86 12.05 -16.30
CA ASP A 250 -5.29 12.24 -15.98
C ASP A 250 -5.58 12.10 -14.46
N TYR A 251 -4.59 11.67 -13.67
CA TYR A 251 -4.65 11.51 -12.21
C TYR A 251 -3.42 12.15 -11.53
N VAL A 252 -3.38 13.49 -11.51
CA VAL A 252 -2.39 14.22 -10.71
C VAL A 252 -3.07 14.68 -9.42
N SER A 253 -2.99 13.85 -8.38
CA SER A 253 -3.28 14.31 -7.02
C SER A 253 -2.24 15.36 -6.62
N PRO A 254 -2.65 16.49 -6.01
CA PRO A 254 -1.72 17.49 -5.47
C PRO A 254 -0.94 16.98 -4.25
N GLN A 255 -1.27 15.80 -3.72
CA GLN A 255 -0.54 15.16 -2.62
C GLN A 255 0.17 13.91 -3.16
N ALA A 256 1.43 13.72 -2.77
CA ALA A 256 2.35 12.67 -3.24
C ALA A 256 1.96 11.22 -2.84
N SER A 257 0.68 10.88 -2.88
CA SER A 257 0.16 9.60 -2.41
C SER A 257 -0.69 8.91 -3.47
N CYS A 258 -0.07 7.91 -4.10
CA CYS A 258 -0.67 6.79 -4.83
C CYS A 258 -1.39 7.15 -6.14
N ASN A 259 -0.75 6.82 -7.27
CA ASN A 259 -1.46 6.74 -8.55
C ASN A 259 -2.09 5.35 -8.70
N ILE A 260 -3.40 5.24 -8.46
CA ILE A 260 -4.11 3.95 -8.54
C ILE A 260 -4.39 3.50 -9.97
N PHE A 261 -4.16 4.35 -10.98
CA PHE A 261 -4.57 4.10 -12.37
C PHE A 261 -3.41 3.83 -13.33
N ALA A 262 -2.16 4.00 -12.90
CA ALA A 262 -1.02 3.74 -13.77
C ALA A 262 0.19 3.23 -13.00
N ASN A 263 0.87 2.25 -13.61
CA ASN A 263 2.20 1.85 -13.19
C ASN A 263 3.20 2.93 -13.65
N THR A 264 4.05 3.40 -12.74
CA THR A 264 5.06 4.41 -13.08
C THR A 264 6.20 4.38 -12.08
N ILE A 265 7.38 4.85 -12.48
CA ILE A 265 8.44 5.21 -11.54
C ILE A 265 8.23 6.67 -11.16
N CYS A 266 7.97 6.91 -9.88
CA CYS A 266 7.83 8.24 -9.30
C CYS A 266 9.13 8.65 -8.63
N VAL A 267 9.66 9.80 -9.01
CA VAL A 267 10.87 10.42 -8.49
C VAL A 267 10.45 11.75 -7.87
N ILE A 268 10.81 11.94 -6.60
CA ILE A 268 10.45 13.13 -5.83
C ILE A 268 11.74 13.85 -5.45
N PHE A 269 11.78 15.16 -5.73
CA PHE A 269 12.83 16.07 -5.28
C PHE A 269 12.20 17.20 -4.47
N ASN A 270 12.37 17.17 -3.16
CA ASN A 270 11.86 18.21 -2.27
C ASN A 270 12.92 19.27 -1.91
N GLU A 271 12.44 20.42 -1.47
CA GLU A 271 13.24 21.43 -0.80
C GLU A 271 13.56 21.04 0.65
N GLU A 272 12.60 20.45 1.35
CA GLU A 272 12.73 19.99 2.74
C GLU A 272 13.16 18.52 2.84
N GLU A 273 13.63 18.11 4.03
CA GLU A 273 13.96 16.70 4.30
C GLU A 273 12.70 15.84 4.25
N LEU A 274 12.79 14.72 3.53
CA LEU A 274 11.73 13.74 3.46
C LEU A 274 11.73 12.90 4.73
N PRO A 275 10.56 12.49 5.23
CA PRO A 275 10.48 11.46 6.26
C PRO A 275 11.14 10.16 5.77
N ASN A 276 11.46 9.27 6.70
CA ASN A 276 12.03 7.97 6.36
C ASN A 276 10.94 7.11 5.68
N LEU A 277 10.89 7.17 4.35
CA LEU A 277 9.89 6.50 3.54
C LEU A 277 10.38 5.18 2.92
N GLY A 278 11.46 4.59 3.43
CA GLY A 278 12.18 3.49 2.77
C GLY A 278 13.48 3.99 2.15
N TRP A 279 13.78 3.66 0.89
CA TRP A 279 14.97 4.19 0.24
C TRP A 279 14.87 5.71 0.03
N ASN A 280 15.82 6.45 0.58
CA ASN A 280 16.02 7.88 0.37
C ASN A 280 17.41 8.12 -0.18
N CYS A 281 17.54 9.11 -1.05
CA CYS A 281 18.83 9.60 -1.51
C CYS A 281 19.62 10.19 -0.33
N SER A 282 20.94 10.15 -0.42
CA SER A 282 21.87 10.63 0.62
C SER A 282 21.76 12.12 0.93
N ASP A 283 21.06 12.90 0.11
CA ASP A 283 20.73 14.30 0.42
C ASP A 283 19.55 14.45 1.38
N GLY A 284 18.84 13.37 1.70
CA GLY A 284 17.67 13.35 2.59
C GLY A 284 16.43 14.03 2.02
N LYS A 285 16.48 14.53 0.78
CA LYS A 285 15.44 15.37 0.15
C LYS A 285 14.87 14.75 -1.12
N SER A 286 15.43 13.64 -1.55
CA SER A 286 15.04 12.98 -2.77
C SER A 286 14.71 11.52 -2.51
N THR A 287 13.68 11.00 -3.17
CA THR A 287 13.32 9.58 -3.12
C THR A 287 12.82 9.12 -4.48
N ILE A 288 12.77 7.81 -4.66
CA ILE A 288 12.25 7.18 -5.85
C ILE A 288 11.46 5.93 -5.48
N LYS A 289 10.31 5.76 -6.10
CA LYS A 289 9.36 4.69 -5.83
C LYS A 289 8.76 4.16 -7.12
N ILE A 290 8.45 2.87 -7.12
CA ILE A 290 7.61 2.28 -8.15
C ILE A 290 6.17 2.39 -7.67
N LEU A 291 5.34 3.10 -8.42
CA LEU A 291 3.90 3.10 -8.25
C LEU A 291 3.35 1.94 -9.08
N ARG A 292 2.50 1.13 -8.47
CA ARG A 292 1.75 0.10 -9.17
C ARG A 292 0.26 0.30 -8.94
N THR A 293 -0.52 0.10 -9.98
CA THR A 293 -1.98 0.09 -9.96
C THR A 293 -2.48 -0.82 -8.83
N GLY A 294 -3.17 -0.25 -7.83
CA GLY A 294 -3.69 -0.98 -6.67
C GLY A 294 -2.67 -1.31 -5.57
N TYR A 295 -1.47 -0.72 -5.57
CA TYR A 295 -0.42 -0.95 -4.57
C TYR A 295 0.19 0.35 -4.07
N PHE A 296 0.78 0.30 -2.87
CA PHE A 296 1.48 1.48 -2.32
C PHE A 296 2.78 1.69 -3.09
N PRO A 297 3.34 2.92 -3.07
CA PRO A 297 4.68 3.14 -3.58
C PRO A 297 5.65 2.13 -2.98
N VAL A 298 6.35 1.37 -3.83
CA VAL A 298 7.34 0.38 -3.42
C VAL A 298 8.76 0.86 -3.70
N ASP A 299 9.70 0.45 -2.86
CA ASP A 299 11.13 0.60 -3.13
C ASP A 299 11.55 -0.18 -4.39
N LEU A 300 12.75 0.10 -4.90
CA LEU A 300 13.30 -0.60 -6.06
C LEU A 300 14.08 -1.83 -5.61
N ASN A 301 14.01 -2.93 -6.37
CA ASN A 301 15.05 -3.96 -6.31
C ASN A 301 16.27 -3.59 -7.16
N ASN A 302 17.29 -4.44 -7.11
CA ASN A 302 18.52 -4.28 -7.89
C ASN A 302 18.29 -4.18 -9.41
N ASP A 303 17.39 -4.98 -9.98
CA ASP A 303 17.11 -4.96 -11.42
C ASP A 303 16.38 -3.69 -11.85
N ASP A 304 15.36 -3.30 -11.07
CA ASP A 304 14.63 -2.05 -11.25
C ASP A 304 15.56 -0.85 -11.10
N ALA A 305 16.42 -0.84 -10.07
CA ALA A 305 17.38 0.24 -9.85
C ALA A 305 18.37 0.36 -11.02
N LEU A 306 18.90 -0.75 -11.54
CA LEU A 306 19.78 -0.73 -12.71
C LEU A 306 19.08 -0.18 -13.97
N LEU A 307 17.83 -0.58 -14.21
CA LEU A 307 17.03 -0.04 -15.31
C LEU A 307 16.82 1.47 -15.14
N VAL A 308 16.39 1.87 -13.95
CA VAL A 308 16.08 3.26 -13.60
C VAL A 308 17.31 4.16 -13.66
N ILE A 309 18.46 3.72 -13.16
CA ILE A 309 19.75 4.43 -13.28
C ILE A 309 20.00 4.82 -14.75
N ASN A 310 19.81 3.88 -15.68
CA ASN A 310 20.02 4.12 -17.11
C ASN A 310 19.02 5.13 -17.70
N ILE A 311 17.80 5.19 -17.17
CA ILE A 311 16.77 6.15 -17.57
C ILE A 311 17.10 7.54 -17.01
N LEU A 312 17.40 7.64 -15.70
CA LEU A 312 17.75 8.89 -15.02
C LEU A 312 18.96 9.57 -15.66
N GLN A 313 19.98 8.78 -16.03
CA GLN A 313 21.14 9.28 -16.77
C GLN A 313 20.76 9.84 -18.15
N GLY A 314 19.88 9.16 -18.88
CA GLY A 314 19.38 9.64 -20.17
C GLY A 314 18.62 10.97 -20.03
N ILE A 315 17.75 11.07 -19.03
CA ILE A 315 17.02 12.31 -18.72
C ILE A 315 18.00 13.44 -18.37
N GLU A 316 18.98 13.17 -17.50
CA GLU A 316 20.00 14.14 -17.11
C GLU A 316 20.79 14.64 -18.33
N GLU A 317 21.23 13.74 -19.22
CA GLU A 317 21.96 14.08 -20.44
C GLU A 317 21.12 14.96 -21.38
N ILE A 318 19.85 14.59 -21.62
CA ILE A 318 18.91 15.36 -22.44
C ILE A 318 18.76 16.77 -21.88
N LEU A 319 18.49 16.89 -20.58
CA LEU A 319 18.32 18.17 -19.91
C LEU A 319 19.62 18.97 -19.93
N SER A 320 20.77 18.33 -19.73
CA SER A 320 22.07 18.98 -19.77
C SER A 320 22.37 19.57 -21.15
N GLN A 321 21.98 18.91 -22.24
CA GLN A 321 22.10 19.42 -23.61
C GLN A 321 21.07 20.52 -23.92
N TRP A 322 19.85 20.42 -23.40
CA TRP A 322 18.79 21.40 -23.64
C TRP A 322 18.99 22.69 -22.82
N LYS A 323 19.41 23.78 -23.48
CA LYS A 323 19.70 25.07 -22.81
C LYS A 323 18.51 26.05 -22.76
N LYS A 324 17.36 25.70 -23.31
CA LYS A 324 16.15 26.54 -23.32
C LYS A 324 15.23 26.13 -22.16
N PRO A 325 14.21 26.94 -21.81
CA PRO A 325 13.12 26.48 -20.94
C PRO A 325 12.50 25.19 -21.47
N LEU A 326 12.01 24.34 -20.56
CA LEU A 326 11.27 23.16 -20.97
C LEU A 326 9.91 23.59 -21.57
N PRO A 327 9.46 22.93 -22.65
CA PRO A 327 8.10 23.08 -23.13
C PRO A 327 7.11 22.64 -22.05
N SER A 328 6.03 23.39 -21.87
CA SER A 328 4.93 23.01 -20.99
C SER A 328 3.72 22.54 -21.78
N TYR A 329 2.82 21.84 -21.10
CA TYR A 329 1.54 21.39 -21.63
C TYR A 329 0.69 22.57 -22.14
N GLU A 330 0.80 23.76 -21.51
CA GLU A 330 0.14 24.99 -21.96
C GLU A 330 0.58 25.43 -23.36
N THR A 331 1.83 25.14 -23.73
CA THR A 331 2.37 25.44 -25.06
C THR A 331 2.00 24.38 -26.11
N ASN A 332 1.33 23.30 -25.69
CA ASN A 332 1.03 22.11 -26.49
C ASN A 332 2.28 21.51 -27.15
N GLU A 333 3.42 21.59 -26.46
CA GLU A 333 4.70 21.13 -26.97
C GLU A 333 5.43 20.26 -25.94
N CYS A 334 6.20 19.28 -26.41
CA CYS A 334 7.09 18.44 -25.60
C CYS A 334 8.50 18.40 -26.21
N LEU A 335 9.46 17.89 -25.45
CA LEU A 335 10.75 17.49 -26.01
C LEU A 335 10.65 16.07 -26.53
N HIS A 336 11.20 15.86 -27.72
CA HIS A 336 11.39 14.53 -28.29
C HIS A 336 12.89 14.30 -28.45
N ALA A 337 13.39 13.27 -27.79
CA ALA A 337 14.80 12.94 -27.72
C ALA A 337 15.03 11.51 -28.19
N THR A 338 15.82 11.36 -29.25
CA THR A 338 16.21 10.04 -29.78
C THR A 338 17.71 9.81 -29.57
N HIS A 339 18.08 8.66 -29.04
CA HIS A 339 19.49 8.34 -28.80
C HIS A 339 20.12 7.72 -30.05
N ASN A 340 20.97 8.47 -30.76
CA ASN A 340 21.87 7.88 -31.74
C ASN A 340 23.05 7.23 -30.98
N HIS A 341 23.74 6.23 -31.54
CA HIS A 341 24.81 5.48 -30.83
C HIS A 341 25.93 6.33 -30.17
N GLN A 342 25.98 7.65 -30.37
CA GLN A 342 26.97 8.57 -29.79
C GLN A 342 26.36 9.71 -28.95
N ASP A 343 25.14 10.16 -29.23
CA ASP A 343 24.55 11.35 -28.59
C ASP A 343 23.01 11.40 -28.72
N TRP A 344 22.37 12.25 -27.92
CA TRP A 344 20.95 12.56 -27.99
C TRP A 344 20.63 13.57 -29.10
N ILE A 345 19.66 13.25 -29.94
CA ILE A 345 19.08 14.18 -30.91
C ILE A 345 17.79 14.72 -30.30
N ILE A 346 17.83 15.97 -29.84
CA ILE A 346 16.73 16.59 -29.10
C ILE A 346 16.04 17.63 -29.97
N SER A 347 14.72 17.55 -30.04
CA SER A 347 13.88 18.50 -30.77
C SER A 347 12.63 18.85 -29.96
N LYS A 348 12.01 19.98 -30.30
CA LYS A 348 10.70 20.36 -29.77
C LYS A 348 9.65 19.91 -30.77
N GLN A 349 8.58 19.27 -30.30
CA GLN A 349 7.45 18.87 -31.14
C GLN A 349 6.12 19.17 -30.46
N GLN A 350 5.03 19.10 -31.22
CA GLN A 350 3.68 19.21 -30.68
C GLN A 350 3.32 17.91 -29.96
N ILE A 351 2.63 18.02 -28.83
CA ILE A 351 2.09 16.85 -28.12
C ILE A 351 1.04 16.20 -29.02
N ARG A 352 1.26 14.94 -29.38
CA ARG A 352 0.36 14.12 -30.22
C ARG A 352 0.24 12.73 -29.63
N LEU A 353 -0.46 12.67 -28.51
CA LEU A 353 -0.71 11.43 -27.79
C LEU A 353 -2.12 10.92 -28.15
N HIS A 354 -2.22 9.60 -28.28
CA HIS A 354 -3.36 8.80 -28.67
C HIS A 354 -3.49 7.64 -27.67
N ALA A 355 -4.34 7.82 -26.66
CA ALA A 355 -4.65 6.72 -25.76
C ALA A 355 -5.38 5.60 -26.51
N THR A 356 -4.86 4.38 -26.45
CA THR A 356 -5.63 3.20 -26.86
C THR A 356 -6.39 2.72 -25.62
N ARG A 357 -7.61 3.23 -25.42
CA ARG A 357 -8.47 2.84 -24.30
C ARG A 357 -9.58 1.94 -24.81
N ASP A 358 -9.50 0.66 -24.48
CA ASP A 358 -10.56 -0.30 -24.79
C ASP A 358 -11.76 -0.04 -23.87
N LEU A 359 -12.90 0.27 -24.47
CA LEU A 359 -14.16 0.39 -23.76
C LEU A 359 -14.73 -1.00 -23.49
N VAL A 360 -15.14 -1.23 -22.26
CA VAL A 360 -15.78 -2.48 -21.85
C VAL A 360 -17.30 -2.28 -21.90
N HIS A 361 -17.94 -2.95 -22.86
CA HIS A 361 -19.39 -2.99 -22.98
C HIS A 361 -19.97 -4.18 -22.20
N LEU A 362 -21.16 -4.00 -21.67
CA LEU A 362 -21.95 -5.10 -21.10
C LEU A 362 -22.49 -5.99 -22.23
N ASP A 363 -22.67 -7.28 -21.94
CA ASP A 363 -23.41 -8.14 -22.87
C ASP A 363 -24.92 -7.89 -22.79
N GLU A 364 -25.66 -8.23 -23.85
CA GLU A 364 -27.12 -8.01 -23.90
C GLU A 364 -27.87 -8.65 -22.72
N LYS A 365 -27.39 -9.79 -22.19
CA LYS A 365 -28.05 -10.48 -21.08
C LYS A 365 -27.80 -9.78 -19.76
N GLU A 366 -26.61 -9.23 -19.57
CA GLU A 366 -26.26 -8.42 -18.41
C GLU A 366 -27.10 -7.15 -18.36
N ILE A 367 -27.24 -6.46 -19.49
CA ILE A 367 -28.13 -5.29 -19.63
C ILE A 367 -29.56 -5.66 -19.26
N GLU A 368 -30.13 -6.68 -19.93
CA GLU A 368 -31.49 -7.15 -19.65
C GLU A 368 -31.68 -7.56 -18.18
N GLN A 369 -30.67 -8.14 -17.56
CA GLN A 369 -30.72 -8.52 -16.15
C GLN A 369 -30.75 -7.29 -15.24
N ILE A 370 -29.86 -6.32 -15.47
CA ILE A 370 -29.78 -5.08 -14.69
C ILE A 370 -31.09 -4.28 -14.83
N GLU A 371 -31.59 -4.09 -16.04
CA GLU A 371 -32.85 -3.35 -16.28
C GLU A 371 -34.09 -4.03 -15.68
N ARG A 372 -34.09 -5.36 -15.61
CA ARG A 372 -35.19 -6.13 -15.01
C ARG A 372 -35.20 -6.03 -13.49
N GLU A 373 -34.03 -6.01 -12.86
CA GLU A 373 -33.87 -6.05 -11.41
C GLU A 373 -33.80 -4.64 -10.82
N GLY A 374 -33.02 -3.75 -11.44
CA GLY A 374 -32.88 -2.34 -11.11
C GLY A 374 -33.89 -1.47 -11.87
N VAL A 375 -34.92 -1.00 -11.16
CA VAL A 375 -35.90 -0.08 -11.75
C VAL A 375 -35.25 1.28 -12.01
N HIS A 376 -35.37 1.81 -13.23
CA HIS A 376 -34.95 3.19 -13.53
C HIS A 376 -35.69 4.20 -12.68
N HIS A 377 -34.95 5.15 -12.10
CA HIS A 377 -35.53 6.26 -11.38
C HIS A 377 -34.77 7.57 -11.62
N ALA A 378 -35.49 8.68 -11.46
CA ALA A 378 -34.86 9.99 -11.49
C ALA A 378 -33.90 10.13 -10.30
N GLY A 379 -32.67 10.59 -10.57
CA GLY A 379 -31.65 10.73 -9.54
C GLY A 379 -30.25 10.88 -10.10
N THR A 380 -29.34 11.34 -9.25
CA THR A 380 -27.91 11.41 -9.52
C THR A 380 -27.18 10.52 -8.54
N VAL A 381 -26.23 9.73 -9.06
CA VAL A 381 -25.27 8.97 -8.27
C VAL A 381 -23.90 9.58 -8.50
N LEU A 382 -23.15 9.80 -7.41
CA LEU A 382 -21.75 10.17 -7.42
C LEU A 382 -20.92 8.90 -7.28
N CYS A 383 -19.84 8.79 -8.06
CA CYS A 383 -18.98 7.63 -8.07
C CYS A 383 -17.52 8.05 -8.09
N ASP A 384 -16.75 7.53 -7.14
CA ASP A 384 -15.33 7.83 -7.00
C ASP A 384 -14.55 6.59 -6.54
N VAL A 385 -13.26 6.56 -6.84
CA VAL A 385 -12.34 5.50 -6.43
C VAL A 385 -11.22 6.13 -5.61
N LEU A 386 -11.07 5.63 -4.39
CA LEU A 386 -10.09 6.14 -3.45
C LEU A 386 -9.15 5.07 -2.96
N SER A 387 -7.93 5.52 -2.75
CA SER A 387 -6.91 4.87 -1.95
C SER A 387 -6.80 5.69 -0.67
N ALA A 388 -6.90 5.07 0.51
CA ALA A 388 -6.69 5.74 1.80
C ALA A 388 -5.26 5.46 2.30
N PRO A 389 -4.26 6.26 1.90
CA PRO A 389 -2.88 6.04 2.33
C PRO A 389 -2.74 6.26 3.84
N SER A 390 -2.12 5.30 4.53
CA SER A 390 -1.44 5.58 5.78
C SER A 390 0.07 5.61 5.50
N PRO A 391 0.82 6.62 5.97
CA PRO A 391 2.28 6.66 5.85
C PRO A 391 2.97 5.40 6.41
N MET A 392 2.32 4.69 7.33
CA MET A 392 2.83 3.45 7.94
C MET A 392 2.65 2.20 7.05
N MET A 393 1.98 2.31 5.91
CA MET A 393 1.59 1.19 5.04
C MET A 393 2.42 1.07 3.76
N MET A 394 3.53 1.81 3.64
CA MET A 394 4.42 1.66 2.48
C MET A 394 4.94 0.23 2.32
N ASN A 395 5.21 -0.16 1.08
CA ASN A 395 5.60 -1.51 0.71
C ASN A 395 4.55 -2.61 1.02
N LYS A 396 3.29 -2.25 1.32
CA LYS A 396 2.18 -3.21 1.50
C LYS A 396 1.17 -3.09 0.37
N ALA A 397 0.55 -4.21 0.03
CA ALA A 397 -0.60 -4.23 -0.84
C ALA A 397 -1.86 -3.87 -0.03
N TYR A 398 -2.84 -3.20 -0.66
CA TYR A 398 -4.03 -2.73 0.05
C TYR A 398 -5.21 -2.55 -0.88
N ASP A 399 -6.39 -2.81 -0.34
CA ASP A 399 -7.61 -2.76 -1.12
C ASP A 399 -8.00 -1.32 -1.46
N VAL A 400 -8.50 -1.13 -2.68
CA VAL A 400 -9.00 0.14 -3.19
C VAL A 400 -10.48 0.26 -2.86
N LEU A 401 -10.96 1.46 -2.56
CA LEU A 401 -12.36 1.69 -2.22
C LEU A 401 -13.09 2.33 -3.40
N LEU A 402 -14.17 1.70 -3.85
CA LEU A 402 -15.16 2.32 -4.72
C LEU A 402 -16.27 2.93 -3.84
N LEU A 403 -16.43 4.24 -3.94
CA LEU A 403 -17.46 4.99 -3.26
C LEU A 403 -18.61 5.28 -4.23
N ILE A 404 -19.83 5.00 -3.78
CA ILE A 404 -21.04 5.22 -4.54
C ILE A 404 -22.01 5.96 -3.64
N GLU A 405 -22.30 7.22 -3.94
CA GLU A 405 -23.14 8.08 -3.11
C GLU A 405 -24.34 8.59 -3.89
N SER A 406 -25.47 8.72 -3.20
CA SER A 406 -26.69 9.32 -3.74
C SER A 406 -27.46 10.02 -2.62
N ASP A 407 -28.56 10.68 -2.96
CA ASP A 407 -29.40 11.35 -1.95
C ASP A 407 -30.00 10.37 -0.92
N THR A 408 -30.07 9.07 -1.22
CA THR A 408 -30.78 8.08 -0.41
C THR A 408 -29.92 6.91 0.04
N VAL A 409 -28.87 6.55 -0.70
CA VAL A 409 -28.04 5.38 -0.45
C VAL A 409 -26.58 5.73 -0.70
N ASN A 410 -25.73 5.40 0.28
CA ASN A 410 -24.28 5.44 0.16
C ASN A 410 -23.73 4.03 0.34
N ALA A 411 -22.84 3.62 -0.55
CA ALA A 411 -22.15 2.33 -0.51
C ALA A 411 -20.64 2.54 -0.60
N LYS A 412 -19.92 1.69 0.12
CA LYS A 412 -18.47 1.56 0.06
C LYS A 412 -18.16 0.12 -0.34
N VAL A 413 -17.60 -0.07 -1.52
CA VAL A 413 -17.21 -1.38 -2.02
C VAL A 413 -15.69 -1.49 -1.95
N THR A 414 -15.21 -2.46 -1.19
CA THR A 414 -13.79 -2.80 -1.16
C THR A 414 -13.45 -3.62 -2.40
N LEU A 415 -12.48 -3.14 -3.18
CA LEU A 415 -11.91 -3.80 -4.35
C LEU A 415 -10.58 -4.43 -3.93
N PRO A 416 -10.51 -5.77 -3.81
CA PRO A 416 -9.31 -6.46 -3.36
C PRO A 416 -8.13 -6.21 -4.30
N HIS A 417 -6.99 -5.79 -3.77
CA HIS A 417 -5.80 -5.45 -4.56
C HIS A 417 -5.30 -6.60 -5.46
N GLU A 418 -5.49 -7.84 -5.02
CA GLU A 418 -5.21 -9.08 -5.76
C GLU A 418 -5.92 -9.10 -7.14
N LEU A 419 -7.04 -8.41 -7.25
CA LEU A 419 -7.89 -8.35 -8.43
C LEU A 419 -7.67 -7.08 -9.27
N LEU A 420 -6.73 -6.20 -8.93
CA LEU A 420 -6.57 -4.89 -9.58
C LEU A 420 -5.35 -4.78 -10.50
N GLY A 421 -4.60 -5.86 -10.72
CA GLY A 421 -3.24 -5.85 -11.28
C GLY A 421 -2.96 -5.06 -12.57
N ASP A 422 -3.98 -4.61 -13.30
CA ASP A 422 -3.89 -3.57 -14.33
C ASP A 422 -5.20 -2.76 -14.45
N MET A 423 -5.19 -1.75 -15.32
CA MET A 423 -6.35 -0.89 -15.58
C MET A 423 -7.58 -1.64 -16.12
N VAL A 424 -7.39 -2.74 -16.85
CA VAL A 424 -8.50 -3.54 -17.36
C VAL A 424 -9.17 -4.27 -16.20
N GLN A 425 -8.39 -4.85 -15.28
CA GLN A 425 -8.91 -5.53 -14.11
C GLN A 425 -9.63 -4.55 -13.17
N ILE A 426 -9.07 -3.37 -12.91
CA ILE A 426 -9.77 -2.30 -12.17
C ILE A 426 -11.12 -1.99 -12.81
N ASN A 427 -11.14 -1.77 -14.13
CA ASN A 427 -12.37 -1.46 -14.85
C ASN A 427 -13.42 -2.57 -14.66
N ILE A 428 -13.03 -3.84 -14.81
CA ILE A 428 -13.93 -4.99 -14.59
C ILE A 428 -14.51 -4.98 -13.16
N GLN A 429 -13.67 -4.79 -12.14
CA GLN A 429 -14.13 -4.78 -10.75
C GLN A 429 -15.12 -3.64 -10.46
N ILE A 430 -14.83 -2.43 -10.97
CA ILE A 430 -15.71 -1.26 -10.83
C ILE A 430 -17.06 -1.50 -11.52
N LEU A 431 -17.04 -1.99 -12.77
CA LEU A 431 -18.24 -2.25 -13.55
C LEU A 431 -19.13 -3.31 -12.89
N GLN A 432 -18.52 -4.39 -12.37
CA GLN A 432 -19.26 -5.43 -11.65
C GLN A 432 -19.90 -4.89 -10.37
N ALA A 433 -19.17 -4.08 -9.60
CA ALA A 433 -19.68 -3.47 -8.39
C ALA A 433 -20.84 -2.49 -8.67
N LEU A 434 -20.73 -1.64 -9.69
CA LEU A 434 -21.80 -0.72 -10.10
C LEU A 434 -23.01 -1.46 -10.64
N ALA A 435 -22.81 -2.49 -11.48
CA ALA A 435 -23.90 -3.32 -11.99
C ALA A 435 -24.69 -3.97 -10.85
N GLN A 436 -23.99 -4.49 -9.83
CA GLN A 436 -24.64 -5.07 -8.66
C GLN A 436 -25.38 -4.00 -7.85
N PHE A 437 -24.75 -2.85 -7.61
CA PHE A 437 -25.37 -1.74 -6.91
C PHE A 437 -26.67 -1.27 -7.59
N PHE A 438 -26.67 -1.15 -8.92
CA PHE A 438 -27.86 -0.74 -9.68
C PHE A 438 -28.96 -1.80 -9.71
N LYS A 439 -28.62 -3.11 -9.72
CA LYS A 439 -29.62 -4.17 -9.53
C LYS A 439 -30.36 -4.06 -8.20
N GLU A 440 -29.66 -3.65 -7.15
CA GLU A 440 -30.21 -3.57 -5.79
C GLU A 440 -30.95 -2.25 -5.51
N ASN A 441 -30.44 -1.13 -6.04
CA ASN A 441 -30.87 0.21 -5.66
C ASN A 441 -31.59 0.98 -6.78
N GLY A 442 -31.54 0.47 -8.01
CA GLY A 442 -32.11 1.10 -9.20
C GLY A 442 -31.07 1.78 -10.09
N ILE A 443 -31.47 2.03 -11.34
CA ILE A 443 -30.61 2.64 -12.36
C ILE A 443 -30.86 4.16 -12.37
N PRO A 444 -29.85 5.02 -12.16
CA PRO A 444 -30.03 6.46 -12.10
C PRO A 444 -30.13 7.10 -13.49
N ASP A 445 -30.72 8.30 -13.57
CA ASP A 445 -30.68 9.13 -14.79
C ASP A 445 -29.26 9.67 -15.07
N THR A 446 -28.47 9.89 -14.01
CA THR A 446 -27.16 10.55 -14.12
C THR A 446 -26.13 9.90 -13.19
N LEU A 447 -24.95 9.64 -13.73
CA LEU A 447 -23.76 9.24 -12.98
C LEU A 447 -22.72 10.36 -13.08
N LYS A 448 -22.21 10.82 -11.93
CA LYS A 448 -21.15 11.82 -11.85
C LYS A 448 -19.86 11.18 -11.35
N VAL A 449 -18.77 11.53 -12.01
CA VAL A 449 -17.40 11.13 -11.63
C VAL A 449 -16.51 12.35 -11.52
N ASN A 450 -15.43 12.26 -10.73
CA ASN A 450 -14.51 13.37 -10.49
C ASN A 450 -13.15 13.20 -11.20
N SER A 451 -12.93 12.07 -11.89
CA SER A 451 -11.70 11.79 -12.64
C SER A 451 -11.98 11.41 -14.09
N GLU A 452 -11.03 11.76 -14.96
CA GLU A 452 -11.07 11.39 -16.38
C GLU A 452 -11.02 9.87 -16.55
N ASN A 453 -10.16 9.17 -15.81
CA ASN A 453 -10.06 7.71 -15.85
C ASN A 453 -11.41 7.03 -15.58
N MET A 454 -12.15 7.48 -14.56
CA MET A 454 -13.50 6.99 -14.28
C MET A 454 -14.47 7.31 -15.42
N ARG A 455 -14.41 8.52 -15.99
CA ARG A 455 -15.25 8.90 -17.12
C ARG A 455 -15.04 7.96 -18.31
N PHE A 456 -13.80 7.62 -18.62
CA PHE A 456 -13.48 6.71 -19.72
C PHE A 456 -13.95 5.28 -19.44
N MET A 457 -13.64 4.74 -18.26
CA MET A 457 -14.02 3.37 -17.86
C MET A 457 -15.54 3.16 -17.90
N LEU A 458 -16.30 4.15 -17.44
CA LEU A 458 -17.76 4.06 -17.33
C LEU A 458 -18.52 4.51 -18.58
N SER A 459 -17.84 5.01 -19.61
CA SER A 459 -18.51 5.60 -20.78
C SER A 459 -19.40 4.58 -21.51
N ALA A 460 -18.86 3.40 -21.84
CA ALA A 460 -19.62 2.36 -22.53
C ALA A 460 -20.73 1.78 -21.65
N PHE A 461 -20.42 1.52 -20.38
CA PHE A 461 -21.40 1.04 -19.40
C PHE A 461 -22.60 1.98 -19.24
N CYS A 462 -22.36 3.29 -19.14
CA CYS A 462 -23.41 4.28 -19.08
C CYS A 462 -24.20 4.38 -20.39
N GLU A 463 -23.54 4.26 -21.55
CA GLU A 463 -24.23 4.20 -22.85
C GLU A 463 -25.16 3.00 -22.94
N ASP A 464 -24.67 1.81 -22.56
CA ASP A 464 -25.39 0.54 -22.58
C ASP A 464 -26.65 0.57 -21.70
N LEU A 465 -26.59 1.27 -20.55
CA LEU A 465 -27.70 1.41 -19.60
C LEU A 465 -28.51 2.71 -19.78
N GLY A 466 -28.19 3.54 -20.78
CA GLY A 466 -28.89 4.81 -21.02
C GLY A 466 -28.72 5.86 -19.92
N ILE A 467 -27.61 5.85 -19.19
CA ILE A 467 -27.28 6.77 -18.10
C ILE A 467 -26.49 7.97 -18.63
N MET A 468 -26.84 9.17 -18.19
CA MET A 468 -26.03 10.37 -18.49
C MET A 468 -24.76 10.40 -17.64
N LEU A 469 -23.60 10.27 -18.27
CA LEU A 469 -22.30 10.41 -17.59
C LEU A 469 -21.81 11.86 -17.62
N LEU A 470 -21.54 12.42 -16.44
CA LEU A 470 -21.00 13.77 -16.26
C LEU A 470 -19.69 13.70 -15.47
N MET A 471 -18.76 14.59 -15.80
CA MET A 471 -17.51 14.76 -15.04
C MET A 471 -17.48 16.17 -14.45
N GLU A 472 -17.44 16.23 -13.12
CA GLU A 472 -17.46 17.46 -12.32
C GLU A 472 -16.58 17.25 -11.08
N PRO A 473 -15.87 18.29 -10.61
CA PRO A 473 -15.14 18.19 -9.35
C PRO A 473 -16.13 18.09 -8.18
N PHE A 474 -16.00 17.04 -7.37
CA PHE A 474 -16.72 16.88 -6.11
C PHE A 474 -15.87 16.11 -5.10
N ARG A 475 -16.25 16.21 -3.82
CA ARG A 475 -15.79 15.30 -2.76
C ARG A 475 -16.99 14.54 -2.22
N THR A 476 -16.79 13.26 -1.98
CA THR A 476 -17.73 12.36 -1.31
C THR A 476 -17.84 12.71 0.18
N GLN A 477 -18.92 12.27 0.83
CA GLN A 477 -19.07 12.41 2.28
C GLN A 477 -17.96 11.65 3.01
N PHE A 478 -17.56 10.49 2.50
CA PHE A 478 -16.48 9.69 3.06
C PHE A 478 -15.13 10.41 3.01
N GLU A 479 -14.78 11.09 1.91
CA GLU A 479 -13.57 11.93 1.83
C GLU A 479 -13.61 13.07 2.83
N THR A 480 -14.75 13.74 2.96
CA THR A 480 -14.94 14.81 3.94
C THR A 480 -14.74 14.33 5.38
N MET A 481 -15.03 13.06 5.66
CA MET A 481 -14.79 12.44 6.97
C MET A 481 -13.32 12.06 7.21
N LEU A 482 -12.61 11.59 6.17
CA LEU A 482 -11.19 11.22 6.26
C LEU A 482 -10.24 12.42 6.24
N LEU A 483 -10.61 13.45 5.49
CA LEU A 483 -9.88 14.69 5.32
C LEU A 483 -10.79 15.84 5.75
N PRO A 484 -11.09 15.98 7.06
CA PRO A 484 -11.90 17.09 7.55
C PRO A 484 -11.25 18.39 7.12
N ASP A 485 -12.01 19.27 6.45
CA ASP A 485 -11.48 20.53 5.91
C ASP A 485 -10.69 21.29 6.99
N ILE A 486 -9.38 21.42 6.75
CA ILE A 486 -8.62 22.53 7.29
C ILE A 486 -9.07 23.73 6.44
N ASP A 487 -9.79 24.67 7.04
CA ASP A 487 -10.16 25.91 6.35
C ASP A 487 -8.86 26.57 5.87
N GLU A 488 -8.78 27.10 4.65
CA GLU A 488 -7.58 27.81 4.16
C GLU A 488 -7.12 28.90 5.14
N LYS A 489 -8.07 29.51 5.87
CA LYS A 489 -7.77 30.46 6.94
C LYS A 489 -7.15 29.81 8.17
N ASP A 490 -7.56 28.60 8.48
CA ASP A 490 -7.02 27.82 9.59
C ASP A 490 -5.58 27.39 9.25
N ILE A 491 -5.27 27.04 7.99
CA ILE A 491 -3.90 26.76 7.52
C ILE A 491 -3.01 27.99 7.69
N GLU A 492 -3.45 29.17 7.25
CA GLU A 492 -2.68 30.42 7.37
C GLU A 492 -2.36 30.75 8.84
N ILE A 493 -3.32 30.51 9.74
CA ILE A 493 -3.15 30.69 11.18
C ILE A 493 -2.16 29.65 11.73
N LEU A 494 -2.33 28.36 11.41
CA LEU A 494 -1.44 27.28 11.88
C LEU A 494 0.00 27.48 11.39
N ASP A 495 0.18 27.86 10.13
CA ASP A 495 1.49 28.18 9.54
C ASP A 495 2.14 29.38 10.24
N THR A 496 1.36 30.43 10.51
CA THR A 496 1.85 31.58 11.29
C THR A 496 2.31 31.15 12.68
N LEU A 497 1.57 30.30 13.37
CA LEU A 497 1.90 29.81 14.72
C LEU A 497 3.15 28.92 14.71
N ALA A 498 3.30 28.04 13.72
CA ALA A 498 4.44 27.15 13.57
C ALA A 498 5.77 27.91 13.38
N HIS A 499 5.71 29.12 12.84
CA HIS A 499 6.87 29.98 12.62
C HIS A 499 7.21 30.91 13.81
N LEU A 500 6.40 30.95 14.86
CA LEU A 500 6.70 31.72 16.07
C LEU A 500 7.78 31.00 16.89
N SER A 501 8.77 31.76 17.38
CA SER A 501 9.63 31.27 18.45
C SER A 501 8.82 31.09 19.75
N GLY A 502 9.31 30.25 20.68
CA GLY A 502 8.62 30.04 21.95
C GLY A 502 8.30 31.34 22.69
N GLU A 503 9.21 32.33 22.69
CA GLU A 503 8.99 33.65 23.30
C GLU A 503 7.88 34.45 22.59
N GLU A 504 7.85 34.43 21.26
CA GLU A 504 6.80 35.08 20.46
C GLU A 504 5.43 34.41 20.61
N PHE A 505 5.41 33.08 20.78
CA PHE A 505 4.18 32.33 21.04
C PHE A 505 3.61 32.67 22.42
N TYR A 506 4.45 32.80 23.47
CA TYR A 506 3.99 33.27 24.78
C TYR A 506 3.46 34.70 24.73
N ASP A 507 4.14 35.60 24.04
CA ASP A 507 3.69 36.99 23.90
C ASP A 507 2.36 37.08 23.14
N PHE A 508 2.18 36.22 22.12
CA PHE A 508 0.92 36.07 21.40
C PHE A 508 -0.21 35.59 22.33
N MET A 509 0.04 34.57 23.15
CA MET A 509 -0.93 34.07 24.13
C MET A 509 -1.24 35.09 25.25
N GLU A 510 -0.26 35.85 25.74
CA GLU A 510 -0.47 36.93 26.72
C GLU A 510 -1.25 38.11 26.14
N SER A 511 -1.26 38.27 24.81
CA SER A 511 -2.00 39.35 24.14
C SER A 511 -3.51 39.10 24.04
N MET A 512 -3.96 37.85 24.23
CA MET A 512 -5.36 37.44 24.12
C MET A 512 -6.13 37.62 25.43
N ASP A 513 -7.41 37.96 25.31
CA ASP A 513 -8.35 37.93 26.43
C ASP A 513 -8.92 36.52 26.71
N GLU A 514 -9.70 36.38 27.79
CA GLU A 514 -10.22 35.08 28.25
C GLU A 514 -11.17 34.42 27.23
N ASN A 515 -11.86 35.19 26.39
CA ASN A 515 -12.73 34.64 25.34
C ASN A 515 -11.92 34.25 24.10
N GLU A 516 -10.93 35.07 23.73
CA GLU A 516 -10.01 34.80 22.63
C GLU A 516 -9.19 33.54 22.91
N LEU A 517 -8.73 33.34 24.16
CA LEU A 517 -8.04 32.13 24.59
C LEU A 517 -8.92 30.88 24.51
N MET A 518 -10.19 30.96 24.90
CA MET A 518 -11.12 29.83 24.77
C MET A 518 -11.37 29.48 23.29
N ALA A 519 -11.56 30.49 22.44
CA ALA A 519 -11.72 30.28 21.01
C ALA A 519 -10.45 29.69 20.37
N PHE A 520 -9.28 30.14 20.80
CA PHE A 520 -7.99 29.60 20.37
C PHE A 520 -7.81 28.14 20.82
N GLN A 521 -8.21 27.81 22.06
CA GLN A 521 -8.19 26.44 22.56
C GLN A 521 -9.12 25.53 21.75
N GLU A 522 -10.36 25.95 21.47
CA GLU A 522 -11.30 25.21 20.62
C GLU A 522 -10.74 25.03 19.19
N PHE A 523 -10.11 26.06 18.65
CA PHE A 523 -9.44 26.02 17.34
C PHE A 523 -8.30 25.00 17.31
N ILE A 524 -7.37 25.04 18.26
CA ILE A 524 -6.22 24.12 18.33
C ILE A 524 -6.67 22.67 18.60
N THR A 525 -7.73 22.48 19.40
CA THR A 525 -8.31 21.16 19.69
C THR A 525 -8.88 20.48 18.43
N LYS A 526 -9.22 21.25 17.38
CA LYS A 526 -9.65 20.69 16.08
C LYS A 526 -8.50 19.93 15.37
N TYR A 527 -7.24 20.22 15.72
CA TYR A 527 -6.06 19.82 14.94
C TYR A 527 -4.97 19.06 15.74
N LEU A 528 -5.14 18.87 17.06
CA LEU A 528 -4.23 18.08 17.90
C LEU A 528 -4.89 16.78 18.34
N ASP A 529 -4.11 15.69 18.43
CA ASP A 529 -4.62 14.39 18.89
C ASP A 529 -4.80 14.39 20.43
N SER A 530 -5.65 13.49 20.95
CA SER A 530 -6.05 13.52 22.36
C SER A 530 -4.91 13.26 23.35
N ASP A 531 -3.86 12.55 22.92
CA ASP A 531 -2.66 12.30 23.73
C ASP A 531 -1.70 13.51 23.71
N ASP A 532 -1.56 14.21 22.58
CA ASP A 532 -0.80 15.48 22.51
C ASP A 532 -1.47 16.59 23.33
N LEU A 533 -2.81 16.57 23.38
CA LEU A 533 -3.59 17.46 24.24
C LEU A 533 -3.36 17.16 25.73
N ASN A 534 -3.18 15.90 26.11
CA ASN A 534 -2.91 15.56 27.50
C ASN A 534 -1.52 16.06 27.92
N ASP A 535 -0.49 15.90 27.10
CA ASP A 535 0.86 16.42 27.41
C ASP A 535 0.93 17.96 27.45
N ILE A 536 0.13 18.67 26.65
CA ILE A 536 0.09 20.15 26.61
C ILE A 536 -0.85 20.73 27.68
N PHE A 537 -1.95 20.04 28.00
CA PHE A 537 -3.06 20.56 28.80
C PHE A 537 -3.34 19.81 30.12
N GLU A 538 -2.67 18.70 30.45
CA GLU A 538 -2.89 17.98 31.73
C GLU A 538 -2.47 18.80 32.97
N ASP A 539 -1.57 19.78 32.84
CA ASP A 539 -1.08 20.58 33.97
C ASP A 539 -1.40 22.09 33.92
N SER A 540 -1.92 22.62 32.80
CA SER A 540 -1.92 24.08 32.55
C SER A 540 -3.23 24.84 32.78
N LEU A 541 -4.35 24.18 33.16
CA LEU A 541 -5.63 24.88 33.44
C LEU A 541 -5.98 25.13 34.92
N ALA A 542 -5.07 24.84 35.85
CA ALA A 542 -5.20 25.36 37.20
C ALA A 542 -4.63 26.78 37.27
N LEU A 543 -5.48 27.79 36.98
CA LEU A 543 -5.19 29.21 37.19
C LEU A 543 -4.57 29.47 38.57
N LYS A 544 -3.24 29.48 38.68
CA LYS A 544 -2.55 29.90 39.90
C LYS A 544 -2.37 31.41 39.84
N LYS A 545 -2.82 32.06 40.91
CA LYS A 545 -2.57 33.48 41.14
C LYS A 545 -1.12 33.63 41.60
N ASP A 546 -0.40 34.56 41.00
CA ASP A 546 0.83 35.06 41.60
C ASP A 546 0.55 35.75 42.95
N ASP A 547 1.59 36.10 43.70
CA ASP A 547 1.49 36.80 45.00
C ASP A 547 0.80 38.18 44.90
N HIS A 548 0.40 38.60 43.69
CA HIS A 548 -0.27 39.87 43.39
C HIS A 548 -1.65 39.68 42.74
N GLY A 549 -2.15 38.45 42.63
CA GLY A 549 -3.49 38.12 42.17
C GLY A 549 -3.69 38.09 40.65
N LYS A 550 -2.62 38.19 39.85
CA LYS A 550 -2.68 37.98 38.40
C LYS A 550 -2.56 36.48 38.08
N LYS A 551 -3.41 36.02 37.16
CA LYS A 551 -3.41 34.67 36.61
C LYS A 551 -2.20 34.53 35.66
N LYS A 552 -1.38 33.49 35.81
CA LYS A 552 -0.26 33.18 34.90
C LYS A 552 -0.24 31.68 34.57
N PHE A 553 0.15 31.34 33.34
CA PHE A 553 0.46 29.98 32.92
C PHE A 553 1.90 29.62 33.34
N ASP A 554 2.16 28.35 33.65
CA ASP A 554 3.54 27.85 33.77
C ASP A 554 4.08 27.62 32.36
N ALA A 555 5.38 27.85 32.16
CA ALA A 555 6.03 27.79 30.85
C ALA A 555 5.89 26.38 30.24
#